data_AF-A0AA38SMB6-F1
#
_entry.id   AF-A0AA38SMB6-F1
#
_cell.length_a   1.000
_cell.length_b   1.000
_cell.length_c   1.000
_cell.angle_alpha   90.00
_cell.angle_beta   90.00
_cell.angle_gamma   90.00
#
_symmetry.space_group_name_H-M   'P 1'
#
loop_
_entity.id
_entity.type
_entity.pdbx_description
1 polymer ?
#
loop_
_entity_poly.entity_id
_entity_poly.type
_entity_poly.pdbx_seq_one_letter_code
_entity_poly.pdbx_strand_id
1 'polypeptide(L)'
;MGQSVSWLSSLIWAKKEIRILILGLDNAGKTTLLYRLKIGEVVTTIPTIGFNVESVTYKNLNFNVWDLGGQTSIRPYWRCYYANTAAVIFVVDSTDIERLQTAADELATMLNEEELKDAALLVFANKQDQPGAKGAGDISQALRLGELRDRNWSIMACSAVDGSGVNEGMDWLVQTVNQD
;
A
#
# COMPACT_ATOMS: atom_id res chain seq x y z
N MET A 1 43.82 -24.13 2.90
CA MET A 1 42.79 -23.75 1.91
C MET A 1 41.45 -23.74 2.61
N GLY A 2 40.66 -22.69 2.40
CA GLY A 2 39.72 -22.14 3.38
C GLY A 2 38.48 -22.98 3.67
N GLN A 3 38.19 -23.12 4.97
CA GLN A 3 36.90 -23.58 5.51
C GLN A 3 36.49 -22.65 6.64
N SER A 4 36.17 -21.38 6.34
CA SER A 4 35.82 -20.41 7.39
C SER A 4 35.08 -19.17 6.85
N VAL A 5 34.00 -19.32 6.08
CA VAL A 5 33.17 -18.14 5.69
C VAL A 5 31.66 -18.39 5.74
N SER A 6 31.16 -19.63 5.70
CA SER A 6 29.71 -19.88 5.55
C SER A 6 28.86 -19.74 6.82
N TRP A 7 29.44 -19.72 8.03
CA TRP A 7 28.65 -19.74 9.28
C TRP A 7 28.40 -18.35 9.88
N LEU A 8 29.16 -17.33 9.44
CA LEU A 8 29.00 -15.94 9.91
C LEU A 8 28.03 -15.13 9.04
N SER A 9 27.78 -15.54 7.78
CA SER A 9 26.81 -14.87 6.90
C SER A 9 25.35 -15.06 7.36
N SER A 10 25.03 -16.14 8.07
CA SER A 10 23.70 -16.40 8.62
C SER A 10 23.38 -15.63 9.91
N LEU A 11 24.38 -15.00 10.55
CA LEU A 11 24.23 -14.26 11.80
C LEU A 11 24.06 -12.74 11.62
N ILE A 12 24.21 -12.21 10.39
CA ILE A 12 24.04 -10.78 10.08
C ILE A 12 22.94 -10.57 9.01
N TRP A 13 21.99 -11.49 8.90
CA TRP A 13 20.69 -11.13 8.33
C TRP A 13 19.91 -10.33 9.37
N ALA A 14 20.24 -9.06 9.49
CA ALA A 14 19.27 -8.08 9.96
C ALA A 14 18.03 -8.28 9.09
N LYS A 15 16.88 -8.60 9.70
CA LYS A 15 15.61 -8.67 8.97
C LYS A 15 15.48 -7.35 8.21
N LYS A 16 15.52 -7.40 6.86
CA LYS A 16 15.37 -6.21 6.00
C LYS A 16 14.04 -5.56 6.39
N GLU A 17 14.09 -4.45 7.11
CA GLU A 17 12.89 -3.69 7.47
C GLU A 17 12.44 -2.97 6.21
N ILE A 18 11.29 -3.38 5.69
CA ILE A 18 10.76 -2.85 4.43
C ILE A 18 9.78 -1.75 4.77
N ARG A 19 10.05 -0.53 4.28
CA ARG A 19 9.15 0.60 4.45
C ARG A 19 8.05 0.57 3.40
N ILE A 20 6.80 0.61 3.85
CA ILE A 20 5.61 0.71 3.00
C ILE A 20 4.83 1.96 3.39
N LEU A 21 4.32 2.68 2.39
CA LEU A 21 3.35 3.76 2.61
C LEU A 21 1.95 3.27 2.23
N ILE A 22 0.95 3.49 3.09
CA ILE A 22 -0.46 3.35 2.74
C ILE A 22 -1.02 4.75 2.49
N LEU A 23 -1.42 5.00 1.25
CA LEU A 23 -1.92 6.29 0.76
C LEU A 23 -3.27 6.12 0.06
N GLY A 24 -3.92 7.24 -0.24
CA GLY A 24 -5.28 7.28 -0.79
C GLY A 24 -6.16 8.27 -0.05
N LEU A 25 -7.35 8.53 -0.62
CA LEU A 25 -8.26 9.55 -0.08
C LEU A 25 -8.75 9.20 1.34
N ASP A 26 -9.25 10.20 2.05
CA ASP A 26 -9.97 9.99 3.31
C ASP A 26 -11.17 9.05 3.11
N ASN A 27 -11.49 8.28 4.15
CA ASN A 27 -12.54 7.26 4.14
C ASN A 27 -12.30 6.06 3.19
N ALA A 28 -11.17 5.97 2.47
CA ALA A 28 -10.89 4.83 1.59
C ALA A 28 -10.70 3.48 2.32
N GLY A 29 -10.49 3.49 3.64
CA GLY A 29 -10.29 2.28 4.45
C GLY A 29 -8.83 1.91 4.71
N LYS A 30 -7.90 2.87 4.56
CA LYS A 30 -6.45 2.68 4.79
C LYS A 30 -6.12 2.15 6.18
N THR A 31 -6.64 2.80 7.22
CA THR A 31 -6.41 2.39 8.61
C THR A 31 -7.04 1.03 8.89
N THR A 32 -8.26 0.76 8.38
CA THR A 32 -8.90 -0.55 8.50
C THR A 32 -8.06 -1.65 7.84
N LEU A 33 -7.50 -1.38 6.65
CA LEU A 33 -6.59 -2.31 5.97
C LEU A 33 -5.32 -2.56 6.80
N LEU A 34 -4.73 -1.51 7.40
CA LEU A 34 -3.56 -1.64 8.26
C LEU A 34 -3.82 -2.58 9.45
N TYR A 35 -4.92 -2.36 10.18
CA TYR A 35 -5.27 -3.20 11.33
C TYR A 35 -5.64 -4.63 10.91
N ARG A 36 -6.29 -4.79 9.74
CA ARG A 36 -6.51 -6.12 9.16
C ARG A 36 -5.21 -6.87 8.96
N LEU A 37 -4.17 -6.20 8.43
CA LEU A 37 -2.86 -6.82 8.22
C LEU A 37 -2.12 -7.09 9.54
N LYS A 38 -2.27 -6.21 10.55
CA LYS A 38 -1.53 -6.29 11.81
C LYS A 38 -2.05 -7.39 12.74
N ILE A 39 -3.37 -7.45 12.95
CA ILE A 39 -3.98 -8.30 13.98
C ILE A 39 -5.03 -9.27 13.44
N GLY A 40 -5.32 -9.22 12.13
CA GLY A 40 -6.33 -10.07 11.51
C GLY A 40 -7.78 -9.66 11.84
N GLU A 41 -7.99 -8.58 12.58
CA GLU A 41 -9.31 -8.11 13.05
C GLU A 41 -9.67 -6.73 12.47
N VAL A 42 -10.97 -6.44 12.43
CA VAL A 42 -11.48 -5.11 12.09
C VAL A 42 -11.52 -4.24 13.34
N VAL A 43 -10.79 -3.14 13.31
CA VAL A 43 -10.94 -2.08 14.31
C VAL A 43 -11.80 -0.97 13.70
N THR A 44 -12.82 -0.52 14.42
CA THR A 44 -13.55 0.71 14.04
C THR A 44 -12.61 1.90 14.18
N THR A 45 -12.30 2.56 13.06
CA THR A 45 -11.32 3.65 13.01
C THR A 45 -11.99 5.01 12.85
N ILE A 46 -11.48 6.01 13.55
CA ILE A 46 -11.75 7.43 13.28
C ILE A 46 -10.73 7.89 12.22
N PRO A 47 -11.07 8.81 11.29
CA PRO A 47 -10.11 9.32 10.31
C PRO A 47 -8.80 9.79 10.96
N THR A 48 -7.67 9.26 10.47
CA THR A 48 -6.32 9.62 10.97
C THR A 48 -6.03 11.11 10.74
N ILE A 49 -5.59 11.80 11.80
CA ILE A 49 -5.06 13.17 11.74
C ILE A 49 -3.54 13.06 11.66
N GLY A 50 -2.94 13.43 10.53
CA GLY A 50 -1.50 13.31 10.30
C GLY A 50 -1.10 11.92 9.80
N PHE A 51 -0.45 11.11 10.66
CA PHE A 51 0.05 9.79 10.29
C PHE A 51 0.00 8.79 11.45
N ASN A 52 0.00 7.49 11.14
CA ASN A 52 0.21 6.39 12.06
C ASN A 52 1.33 5.48 11.53
N VAL A 53 2.17 4.95 12.41
CA VAL A 53 3.24 4.01 12.03
C VAL A 53 3.07 2.72 12.79
N GLU A 54 3.01 1.61 12.06
CA GLU A 54 2.86 0.29 12.64
C GLU A 54 3.80 -0.71 12.00
N SER A 55 4.36 -1.59 12.83
CA SER A 55 5.11 -2.74 12.35
C SER A 55 4.15 -3.91 12.11
N VAL A 56 4.13 -4.40 10.88
CA VAL A 56 3.29 -5.52 10.43
C VAL A 56 4.19 -6.65 9.98
N THR A 57 4.04 -7.83 10.56
CA THR A 57 4.71 -9.03 10.07
C THR A 57 3.75 -9.79 9.16
N TYR A 58 4.14 -9.95 7.89
CA TYR A 58 3.39 -10.75 6.93
C TYR A 58 4.32 -11.80 6.33
N LYS A 59 3.96 -13.08 6.50
CA LYS A 59 4.83 -14.22 6.21
C LYS A 59 6.20 -14.04 6.89
N ASN A 60 7.28 -13.95 6.12
CA ASN A 60 8.65 -13.83 6.62
C ASN A 60 9.18 -12.38 6.59
N LEU A 61 8.35 -11.40 6.20
CA LEU A 61 8.74 -10.00 6.08
C LEU A 61 8.16 -9.15 7.20
N ASN A 62 8.95 -8.17 7.63
CA ASN A 62 8.53 -7.13 8.55
C ASN A 62 8.39 -5.82 7.77
N PHE A 63 7.18 -5.28 7.77
CA PHE A 63 6.84 -4.02 7.13
C PHE A 63 6.70 -2.93 8.17
N ASN A 64 7.37 -1.79 7.94
CA ASN A 64 7.09 -0.56 8.65
C ASN A 64 6.11 0.25 7.82
N VAL A 65 4.84 0.21 8.23
CA VAL A 65 3.73 0.74 7.45
C VAL A 65 3.33 2.11 7.97
N TRP A 66 3.39 3.11 7.08
CA TRP A 66 2.98 4.47 7.37
C TRP A 66 1.60 4.72 6.76
N ASP A 67 0.57 4.81 7.60
CA ASP A 67 -0.79 5.20 7.19
C ASP A 67 -0.92 6.72 7.30
N LEU A 68 -1.00 7.41 6.16
CA LEU A 68 -1.14 8.87 6.14
C LEU A 68 -2.60 9.26 5.99
N GLY A 69 -3.04 10.30 6.68
CA GLY A 69 -4.38 10.82 6.50
C GLY A 69 -4.61 11.31 5.06
N GLY A 70 -5.82 11.10 4.55
CA GLY A 70 -6.17 11.38 3.15
C GLY A 70 -7.02 12.63 2.93
N GLN A 71 -7.20 13.46 3.97
CA GLN A 71 -7.99 14.69 3.85
C GLN A 71 -7.26 15.70 2.97
N THR A 72 -7.99 16.46 2.16
CA THR A 72 -7.40 17.41 1.19
C THR A 72 -6.34 18.33 1.81
N SER A 73 -6.55 18.81 3.03
CA SER A 73 -5.62 19.72 3.73
C SER A 73 -4.28 19.10 4.10
N ILE A 74 -4.18 17.76 4.17
CA ILE A 74 -2.98 17.07 4.64
C ILE A 74 -2.22 16.28 3.56
N ARG A 75 -2.82 16.05 2.37
CA ARG A 75 -2.16 15.37 1.24
C ARG A 75 -0.84 16.03 0.81
N PRO A 76 -0.68 17.37 0.83
CA PRO A 76 0.61 18.00 0.50
C PRO A 76 1.78 17.59 1.41
N TYR A 77 1.52 16.97 2.56
CA TYR A 77 2.56 16.49 3.48
C TYR A 77 2.96 15.03 3.21
N TRP A 78 2.30 14.31 2.29
CA TRP A 78 2.69 12.95 1.92
C TRP A 78 4.15 12.86 1.45
N ARG A 79 4.59 13.87 0.69
CA ARG A 79 5.98 14.01 0.21
C ARG A 79 7.05 13.99 1.29
N CYS A 80 6.71 14.35 2.52
CA CYS A 80 7.65 14.29 3.64
C CYS A 80 8.01 12.84 4.03
N TYR A 81 7.31 11.83 3.50
CA TYR A 81 7.46 10.43 3.88
C TYR A 81 7.92 9.51 2.74
N TYR A 82 8.10 10.02 1.52
CA TYR A 82 8.43 9.20 0.34
C TYR A 82 9.80 8.55 0.40
N ALA A 83 10.79 9.22 0.97
CA ALA A 83 12.16 8.71 1.04
C ALA A 83 12.26 7.31 1.63
N ASN A 84 13.09 6.45 1.03
CA ASN A 84 13.33 5.07 1.45
C ASN A 84 12.06 4.19 1.45
N THR A 85 11.08 4.45 0.57
CA THR A 85 9.87 3.63 0.43
C THR A 85 10.09 2.55 -0.61
N ALA A 86 9.89 1.28 -0.22
CA ALA A 86 10.02 0.15 -1.14
C ALA A 86 8.74 -0.07 -1.95
N ALA A 87 7.57 0.22 -1.36
CA ALA A 87 6.30 0.14 -2.05
C ALA A 87 5.26 1.09 -1.48
N VAL A 88 4.33 1.51 -2.34
CA VAL A 88 3.14 2.25 -1.99
C VAL A 88 1.92 1.34 -2.17
N ILE A 89 1.11 1.24 -1.11
CA ILE A 89 -0.23 0.67 -1.17
C ILE A 89 -1.21 1.83 -1.30
N PHE A 90 -1.85 1.96 -2.47
CA PHE A 90 -2.84 2.99 -2.72
C PHE A 90 -4.25 2.42 -2.59
N VAL A 91 -5.01 2.89 -1.60
CA VAL A 91 -6.35 2.37 -1.30
C VAL A 91 -7.40 3.29 -1.88
N VAL A 92 -8.32 2.71 -2.66
CA VAL A 92 -9.44 3.43 -3.30
C VAL A 92 -10.76 2.89 -2.78
N ASP A 93 -11.65 3.79 -2.40
CA ASP A 93 -13.04 3.46 -2.11
C ASP A 93 -13.76 3.15 -3.43
N SER A 94 -14.11 1.90 -3.66
CA SER A 94 -14.75 1.49 -4.91
C SER A 94 -16.21 1.94 -5.02
N THR A 95 -16.80 2.47 -3.94
CA THR A 95 -18.17 3.02 -3.94
C THR A 95 -18.21 4.52 -4.22
N ASP A 96 -17.05 5.20 -4.14
CA ASP A 96 -16.94 6.65 -4.25
C ASP A 96 -16.59 7.09 -5.67
N ILE A 97 -17.56 6.98 -6.56
CA ILE A 97 -17.38 7.31 -7.98
C ILE A 97 -17.11 8.81 -8.18
N GLU A 98 -17.68 9.66 -7.33
CA GLU A 98 -17.53 11.13 -7.42
C GLU A 98 -16.08 11.57 -7.19
N ARG A 99 -15.39 10.94 -6.24
CA ARG A 99 -14.00 11.29 -5.89
C ARG A 99 -12.95 10.42 -6.57
N LEU A 100 -13.35 9.46 -7.41
CA LEU A 100 -12.43 8.64 -8.19
C LEU A 100 -11.52 9.49 -9.10
N GLN A 101 -12.10 10.57 -9.64
CA GLN A 101 -11.44 11.73 -10.22
C GLN A 101 -10.17 12.16 -9.45
N THR A 102 -10.45 12.66 -8.25
CA THR A 102 -9.44 13.17 -7.34
C THR A 102 -8.43 12.10 -6.94
N ALA A 103 -8.85 10.85 -6.75
CA ALA A 103 -7.94 9.75 -6.44
C ALA A 103 -6.91 9.52 -7.56
N ALA A 104 -7.34 9.59 -8.83
CA ALA A 104 -6.45 9.46 -9.99
C ALA A 104 -5.43 10.60 -10.06
N ASP A 105 -5.87 11.85 -9.83
CA ASP A 105 -5.00 13.02 -9.89
C ASP A 105 -3.94 13.01 -8.77
N GLU A 106 -4.33 12.61 -7.56
CA GLU A 106 -3.42 12.47 -6.42
C GLU A 106 -2.42 11.32 -6.63
N LEU A 107 -2.89 10.19 -7.18
CA LEU A 107 -2.02 9.08 -7.54
C LEU A 107 -0.98 9.52 -8.58
N ALA A 108 -1.41 10.17 -9.66
CA ALA A 108 -0.50 10.66 -10.69
C ALA A 108 0.52 11.67 -10.15
N THR A 109 0.07 12.60 -9.29
CA THR A 109 0.96 13.58 -8.64
C THR A 109 2.01 12.89 -7.78
N MET A 110 1.60 11.92 -6.97
CA MET A 110 2.49 11.14 -6.10
C MET A 110 3.50 10.30 -6.90
N LEU A 111 3.07 9.63 -7.97
CA LEU A 111 3.97 8.76 -8.74
C LEU A 111 5.05 9.54 -9.52
N ASN A 112 4.85 10.83 -9.77
CA ASN A 112 5.83 11.69 -10.45
C ASN A 112 7.00 12.15 -9.54
N GLU A 113 6.99 11.80 -8.27
CA GLU A 113 8.01 12.21 -7.30
C GLU A 113 9.22 11.27 -7.39
N GLU A 114 10.42 11.83 -7.50
CA GLU A 114 11.66 11.06 -7.78
C GLU A 114 11.94 10.06 -6.66
N GLU A 115 11.58 10.38 -5.41
CA GLU A 115 11.73 9.50 -4.25
C GLU A 115 10.89 8.22 -4.33
N LEU A 116 9.88 8.17 -5.21
CA LEU A 116 9.00 7.01 -5.43
C LEU A 116 9.22 6.33 -6.79
N LYS A 117 10.26 6.70 -7.52
CA LYS A 117 10.56 6.15 -8.84
C LYS A 117 10.71 4.63 -8.84
N ASP A 118 11.44 4.10 -7.86
CA ASP A 118 11.71 2.67 -7.74
C ASP A 118 10.67 1.94 -6.87
N ALA A 119 9.69 2.66 -6.31
CA ALA A 119 8.70 2.07 -5.43
C ALA A 119 7.64 1.29 -6.22
N ALA A 120 7.41 0.03 -5.83
CA ALA A 120 6.30 -0.76 -6.38
C ALA A 120 4.94 -0.16 -5.97
N LEU A 121 3.93 -0.31 -6.82
CA LEU A 121 2.58 0.19 -6.57
C LEU A 121 1.57 -0.95 -6.45
N LEU A 122 0.96 -1.11 -5.28
CA LEU A 122 -0.21 -1.97 -5.10
C LEU A 122 -1.45 -1.12 -4.94
N VAL A 123 -2.44 -1.26 -5.82
CA VAL A 123 -3.73 -0.61 -5.68
C VAL A 123 -4.74 -1.58 -5.08
N PHE A 124 -5.43 -1.16 -4.02
CA PHE A 124 -6.58 -1.88 -3.50
C PHE A 124 -7.87 -1.16 -3.91
N ALA A 125 -8.66 -1.81 -4.77
CA ALA A 125 -10.04 -1.45 -5.03
C ALA A 125 -10.89 -1.96 -3.85
N ASN A 126 -10.93 -1.17 -2.78
CA ASN A 126 -11.47 -1.55 -1.48
C ASN A 126 -12.99 -1.36 -1.41
N LYS A 127 -13.61 -1.91 -0.36
CA LYS A 127 -15.06 -1.89 -0.07
C LYS A 127 -15.91 -2.69 -1.06
N GLN A 128 -15.36 -3.79 -1.58
CA GLN A 128 -16.13 -4.71 -2.44
C GLN A 128 -17.29 -5.40 -1.71
N ASP A 129 -17.33 -5.33 -0.38
CA ASP A 129 -18.47 -5.75 0.46
C ASP A 129 -19.69 -4.83 0.33
N GLN A 130 -19.52 -3.61 -0.18
CA GLN A 130 -20.58 -2.61 -0.25
C GLN A 130 -21.35 -2.66 -1.58
N PRO A 131 -22.66 -2.41 -1.57
CA PRO A 131 -23.45 -2.34 -2.80
C PRO A 131 -22.99 -1.17 -3.67
N GLY A 132 -22.87 -1.41 -4.98
CA GLY A 132 -22.44 -0.40 -5.95
C GLY A 132 -20.93 -0.23 -6.07
N ALA A 133 -20.13 -1.04 -5.37
CA ALA A 133 -18.68 -1.06 -5.51
C ALA A 133 -18.26 -1.41 -6.96
N LYS A 134 -17.40 -0.57 -7.53
CA LYS A 134 -16.78 -0.79 -8.84
C LYS A 134 -15.72 -1.88 -8.77
N GLY A 135 -15.65 -2.72 -9.79
CA GLY A 135 -14.65 -3.78 -9.86
C GLY A 135 -13.24 -3.22 -10.08
N ALA A 136 -12.21 -4.03 -9.80
CA ALA A 136 -10.81 -3.64 -10.01
C ALA A 136 -10.52 -3.17 -11.45
N GLY A 137 -11.17 -3.75 -12.47
CA GLY A 137 -10.99 -3.31 -13.86
C GLY A 137 -11.43 -1.86 -14.10
N ASP A 138 -12.59 -1.48 -13.57
CA ASP A 138 -13.12 -0.11 -13.69
C ASP A 138 -12.21 0.89 -12.95
N ILE A 139 -11.78 0.53 -11.73
CA ILE A 139 -10.85 1.34 -10.95
C ILE A 139 -9.50 1.47 -11.67
N SER A 140 -8.98 0.38 -12.24
CA SER A 140 -7.74 0.38 -13.03
C SER A 140 -7.82 1.32 -14.23
N GLN A 141 -8.96 1.35 -14.92
CA GLN A 141 -9.17 2.23 -16.05
C GLN A 141 -9.25 3.70 -15.61
N ALA A 142 -9.99 3.99 -14.54
CA ALA A 142 -10.16 5.35 -14.03
C ALA A 142 -8.83 5.95 -13.52
N LEU A 143 -8.01 5.15 -12.85
CA LEU A 143 -6.68 5.53 -12.38
C LEU A 143 -5.61 5.48 -13.48
N ARG A 144 -5.96 5.05 -14.70
CA ARG A 144 -5.05 4.91 -15.85
C ARG A 144 -3.81 4.05 -15.58
N LEU A 145 -3.96 3.00 -14.77
CA LEU A 145 -2.82 2.15 -14.38
C LEU A 145 -2.14 1.48 -15.59
N GLY A 146 -2.89 1.20 -16.65
CA GLY A 146 -2.34 0.63 -17.90
C GLY A 146 -1.38 1.55 -18.67
N GLU A 147 -1.33 2.84 -18.32
CA GLU A 147 -0.39 3.81 -18.89
C GLU A 147 0.96 3.80 -18.15
N LEU A 148 1.04 3.22 -16.94
CA LEU A 148 2.28 3.11 -16.16
C LEU A 148 3.23 2.09 -16.80
N ARG A 149 4.44 2.53 -17.15
CA ARG A 149 5.48 1.72 -17.81
C ARG A 149 6.81 1.70 -17.05
N ASP A 150 6.97 2.60 -16.09
CA ASP A 150 8.19 2.91 -15.37
C ASP A 150 8.33 2.12 -14.05
N ARG A 151 7.29 1.41 -13.62
CA ARG A 151 7.27 0.70 -12.32
C ARG A 151 6.45 -0.58 -12.36
N ASN A 152 6.75 -1.46 -11.40
CA ASN A 152 5.93 -2.63 -11.10
C ASN A 152 4.64 -2.20 -10.39
N TRP A 153 3.49 -2.60 -10.93
CA TRP A 153 2.21 -2.33 -10.30
C TRP A 153 1.24 -3.50 -10.40
N SER A 154 0.30 -3.56 -9.47
CA SER A 154 -0.86 -4.47 -9.53
C SER A 154 -2.07 -3.84 -8.86
N ILE A 155 -3.26 -4.32 -9.21
CA ILE A 155 -4.52 -3.93 -8.59
C ILE A 155 -5.29 -5.17 -8.11
N MET A 156 -5.80 -5.11 -6.89
CA MET A 156 -6.63 -6.16 -6.30
C MET A 156 -7.95 -5.61 -5.81
N ALA A 157 -9.05 -6.30 -6.15
CA ALA A 157 -10.34 -6.08 -5.52
C ALA A 157 -10.28 -6.62 -4.08
N CYS A 158 -10.69 -5.83 -3.09
CA CYS A 158 -10.64 -6.28 -1.70
C CYS A 158 -11.75 -5.69 -0.82
N SER A 159 -11.92 -6.29 0.35
CA SER A 159 -12.56 -5.64 1.48
C SER A 159 -11.66 -5.71 2.70
N ALA A 160 -11.29 -4.54 3.23
CA ALA A 160 -10.58 -4.47 4.50
C ALA A 160 -11.44 -4.98 5.68
N VAL A 161 -12.77 -4.93 5.55
CA VAL A 161 -13.74 -5.29 6.61
C VAL A 161 -13.96 -6.79 6.72
N ASP A 162 -13.82 -7.57 5.66
CA ASP A 162 -13.88 -9.04 5.76
C ASP A 162 -12.51 -9.73 5.50
N GLY A 163 -11.56 -9.01 4.89
CA GLY A 163 -10.22 -9.49 4.57
C GLY A 163 -10.09 -10.14 3.19
N SER A 164 -11.17 -10.25 2.41
CA SER A 164 -11.15 -10.80 1.05
C SER A 164 -10.23 -9.99 0.13
N GLY A 165 -9.43 -10.67 -0.69
CA GLY A 165 -8.52 -10.05 -1.66
C GLY A 165 -7.27 -9.38 -1.06
N VAL A 166 -7.20 -9.22 0.27
CA VAL A 166 -6.06 -8.55 0.94
C VAL A 166 -4.80 -9.42 0.85
N ASN A 167 -4.93 -10.72 1.09
CA ASN A 167 -3.80 -11.64 1.08
C ASN A 167 -3.17 -11.75 -0.31
N GLU A 168 -3.98 -11.79 -1.35
CA GLU A 168 -3.55 -11.88 -2.74
C GLU A 168 -2.73 -10.65 -3.14
N GLY A 169 -3.14 -9.45 -2.71
CA GLY A 169 -2.38 -8.23 -2.92
C GLY A 169 -1.05 -8.22 -2.16
N MET A 170 -1.06 -8.64 -0.89
CA MET A 170 0.16 -8.73 -0.09
C MET A 170 1.13 -9.79 -0.60
N ASP A 171 0.62 -10.90 -1.13
CA ASP A 171 1.43 -11.95 -1.75
C ASP A 171 2.18 -11.44 -2.97
N TRP A 172 1.48 -10.70 -3.83
CA TRP A 172 2.12 -9.99 -4.94
C TRP A 172 3.18 -9.00 -4.44
N LEU A 173 2.86 -8.20 -3.42
CA LEU A 173 3.76 -7.18 -2.88
C LEU A 173 5.06 -7.79 -2.32
N VAL A 174 4.95 -8.87 -1.56
CA VAL A 174 6.08 -9.63 -1.00
C VAL A 174 6.96 -10.19 -2.10
N GLN A 175 6.36 -10.70 -3.18
CA GLN A 175 7.12 -11.24 -4.32
C GLN A 175 7.86 -10.13 -5.06
N THR A 176 7.22 -8.99 -5.29
CA THR A 176 7.81 -7.85 -5.99
C THR A 176 8.96 -7.23 -5.19
N VAL A 177 8.77 -6.93 -3.90
CA VAL A 177 9.79 -6.23 -3.09
C VAL A 177 10.97 -7.13 -2.70
N ASN A 178 10.83 -8.46 -2.77
CA ASN A 178 11.94 -9.39 -2.55
C ASN A 178 12.80 -9.65 -3.78
N GLN A 179 12.37 -9.24 -4.98
CA GLN A 179 13.14 -9.42 -6.21
C GLN A 179 14.21 -8.33 -6.40
N ASP A 180 14.20 -7.29 -5.55
CA ASP A 180 15.18 -6.20 -5.49
C ASP A 180 16.15 -6.33 -4.30
#